data_AF-A0AAW2LD75-F1
#
_entry.id   AF-A0AAW2LD75-F1
#
_cell.length_a   1.000
_cell.length_b   1.000
_cell.length_c   1.000
_cell.angle_alpha   90.00
_cell.angle_beta   90.00
_cell.angle_gamma   90.00
#
_symmetry.space_group_name_H-M   'P 1'
#
loop_
_entity.id
_entity.type
_entity.pdbx_description
1 polymer ?
#
loop_
_entity_poly.entity_id
_entity_poly.type
_entity_poly.pdbx_seq_one_letter_code
_entity_poly.pdbx_strand_id
1 'polypeptide(L)'
;MERKIVPVGPLVSADPSPDDGNSDLMEWLGKQGEFSTIFVSFGSENFLKREEIEEIAYALEALSNVNFIWVVRFPGVEEKGFRTNCLEGFLRGRKKEFDQPVNAKLVVEMGVGVEVDRDERGRFTREEIGKVIKDVVVSKIGQELRRKVWEKRELLRANGEEEIDGLVQDVAQLCGKSSVEGAPSIKN
;
A
#
# COMPACT_ATOMS: atom_id res chain seq x y z
N MET A 1 15.98 -30.04 12.06
CA MET A 1 15.88 -28.76 12.79
C MET A 1 14.63 -28.05 12.31
N GLU A 2 13.66 -27.90 13.18
CA GLU A 2 12.42 -27.16 12.91
C GLU A 2 12.71 -25.67 13.11
N ARG A 3 12.31 -24.82 12.16
CA ARG A 3 12.50 -23.37 12.27
C ARG A 3 11.23 -22.77 12.87
N LYS A 4 11.36 -22.02 13.97
CA LYS A 4 10.26 -21.22 14.53
C LYS A 4 10.01 -20.02 13.60
N ILE A 5 8.78 -19.85 13.15
CA ILE A 5 8.33 -18.67 12.40
C ILE A 5 7.63 -17.75 13.40
N VAL A 6 8.02 -16.48 13.41
CA VAL A 6 7.40 -15.43 14.24
C VAL A 6 6.94 -14.33 13.28
N PRO A 7 5.63 -14.10 13.13
CA PRO A 7 5.14 -12.94 12.41
C PRO A 7 5.50 -11.70 13.25
N VAL A 8 5.96 -10.63 12.60
CA VAL A 8 6.31 -9.36 13.29
C VAL A 8 5.78 -8.17 12.47
N GLY A 9 4.81 -8.43 11.61
CA GLY A 9 4.23 -7.42 10.73
C GLY A 9 3.06 -6.68 11.38
N PRO A 10 2.61 -5.56 10.78
CA PRO A 10 3.22 -4.85 9.66
C PRO A 10 4.34 -3.90 10.10
N LEU A 11 5.53 -4.07 9.51
CA LEU A 11 6.66 -3.16 9.70
C LEU A 11 6.55 -2.01 8.70
N VAL A 12 5.78 -1.00 9.05
CA VAL A 12 5.61 0.22 8.26
C VAL A 12 6.39 1.36 8.90
N SER A 13 6.95 2.25 8.07
CA SER A 13 7.62 3.46 8.55
C SER A 13 6.68 4.25 9.45
N ALA A 14 7.22 4.81 10.54
CA ALA A 14 6.47 5.70 11.41
C ALA A 14 5.88 6.88 10.62
N ASP A 15 4.79 7.45 11.14
CA ASP A 15 4.12 8.58 10.50
C ASP A 15 5.15 9.67 10.16
N PRO A 16 5.17 10.15 8.91
CA PRO A 16 6.07 11.20 8.51
C PRO A 16 5.95 12.40 9.45
N SER A 17 7.09 13.00 9.81
CA SER A 17 7.08 14.26 10.56
C SER A 17 6.32 15.30 9.73
N PRO A 18 5.42 16.11 10.30
CA PRO A 18 4.55 17.05 9.57
C PRO A 18 5.25 18.15 8.74
N ASP A 19 6.59 18.12 8.65
CA ASP A 19 7.45 19.09 7.97
C ASP A 19 7.99 18.59 6.60
N ASP A 20 7.49 17.45 6.11
CA ASP A 20 7.98 16.82 4.87
C ASP A 20 7.22 17.29 3.61
N GLY A 21 7.38 18.56 3.29
CA GLY A 21 7.54 19.02 1.90
C GLY A 21 6.36 18.92 0.92
N ASN A 22 5.14 18.58 1.34
CA ASN A 22 3.96 18.70 0.46
C ASN A 22 2.74 19.30 1.18
N SER A 23 2.96 20.47 1.78
CA SER A 23 1.92 21.25 2.47
C SER A 23 0.68 21.44 1.59
N ASP A 24 0.87 21.74 0.32
CA ASP A 24 -0.22 22.19 -0.56
C ASP A 24 -1.16 21.05 -0.93
N LEU A 25 -0.62 19.84 -1.18
CA LEU A 25 -1.44 18.66 -1.43
C LEU A 25 -2.19 18.24 -0.18
N MET A 26 -1.54 18.26 0.98
CA MET A 26 -2.16 17.90 2.26
C MET A 26 -3.20 18.94 2.68
N GLU A 27 -2.96 20.23 2.41
CA GLU A 27 -3.92 21.31 2.61
C GLU A 27 -5.13 21.15 1.68
N TRP A 28 -4.91 20.81 0.41
CA TRP A 28 -6.00 20.51 -0.53
C TRP A 28 -6.81 19.29 -0.07
N LEU A 29 -6.15 18.22 0.38
CA LEU A 29 -6.81 17.01 0.87
C LEU A 29 -7.63 17.30 2.13
N GLY A 30 -7.11 18.12 3.04
CA GLY A 30 -7.79 18.55 4.27
C GLY A 30 -9.07 19.37 4.03
N LYS A 31 -9.25 19.93 2.82
CA LYS A 31 -10.48 20.64 2.41
C LYS A 31 -11.55 19.71 1.84
N GLN A 32 -11.21 18.46 1.54
CA GLN A 32 -12.15 17.49 0.97
C GLN A 32 -13.00 16.83 2.06
N GLY A 33 -14.17 16.31 1.69
CA GLY A 33 -15.01 15.53 2.62
C GLY A 33 -14.35 14.21 3.03
N GLU A 34 -14.70 13.69 4.20
CA GLU A 34 -14.24 12.37 4.64
C GLU A 34 -14.61 11.29 3.60
N PHE A 35 -13.66 10.41 3.33
CA PHE A 35 -13.82 9.29 2.38
C PHE A 35 -14.24 9.70 0.95
N SER A 36 -14.03 10.97 0.57
CA SER A 36 -14.43 11.51 -0.73
C SER A 36 -13.31 11.51 -1.79
N THR A 37 -12.07 11.21 -1.39
CA THR A 37 -10.89 11.23 -2.26
C THR A 37 -10.33 9.83 -2.47
N ILE A 38 -10.11 9.44 -3.72
CA ILE A 38 -9.42 8.20 -4.09
C ILE A 38 -7.93 8.46 -4.38
N PHE A 39 -7.07 7.59 -3.86
CA PHE A 39 -5.65 7.56 -4.22
C PHE A 39 -5.41 6.44 -5.24
N VAL A 40 -4.81 6.79 -6.38
CA VAL A 40 -4.52 5.86 -7.47
C VAL A 40 -3.00 5.78 -7.66
N SER A 41 -2.44 4.59 -7.48
CA SER A 41 -1.02 4.31 -7.64
C SER A 41 -0.80 2.84 -8.01
N PHE A 42 0.17 2.59 -8.88
CA PHE A 42 0.51 1.25 -9.37
C PHE A 42 1.86 0.73 -8.83
N GLY A 43 2.42 1.39 -7.81
CA GLY A 43 3.74 1.04 -7.29
C GLY A 43 4.89 1.44 -8.22
N SER A 44 6.13 1.36 -7.72
CA SER A 44 7.34 1.80 -8.44
C SER A 44 7.66 0.94 -9.66
N GLU A 45 7.22 -0.31 -9.66
CA GLU A 45 7.67 -1.32 -10.62
C GLU A 45 6.66 -1.62 -11.73
N ASN A 46 5.47 -1.03 -11.69
CA ASN A 46 4.44 -1.24 -12.70
C ASN A 46 4.32 -0.01 -13.61
N PHE A 47 4.45 -0.25 -14.92
CA PHE A 47 4.20 0.76 -15.95
C PHE A 47 2.99 0.32 -16.76
N LEU A 48 1.93 1.11 -16.68
CA LEU A 48 0.71 0.87 -17.45
C LEU A 48 0.94 1.18 -18.92
N LYS A 49 0.28 0.42 -19.79
CA LYS A 49 0.23 0.76 -21.21
C LYS A 49 -0.62 2.01 -21.41
N ARG A 50 -0.37 2.73 -22.50
CA ARG A 50 -1.14 3.94 -22.84
C ARG A 50 -2.64 3.68 -22.87
N GLU A 51 -3.05 2.54 -23.43
CA GLU A 51 -4.46 2.16 -23.50
C GLU A 51 -5.08 1.95 -22.10
N GLU A 52 -4.34 1.38 -21.15
CA GLU A 52 -4.81 1.22 -19.76
C GLU A 52 -4.88 2.57 -19.03
N ILE A 53 -3.91 3.46 -19.27
CA ILE A 53 -3.92 4.84 -18.73
C ILE A 53 -5.13 5.60 -19.25
N GLU A 54 -5.44 5.50 -20.54
CA GLU A 54 -6.60 6.14 -21.16
C GLU A 54 -7.91 5.65 -20.52
N GLU A 55 -8.10 4.34 -20.35
CA GLU A 55 -9.31 3.80 -19.70
C GLU A 55 -9.47 4.26 -18.25
N ILE A 56 -8.37 4.34 -17.48
CA ILE A 56 -8.40 4.87 -16.10
C ILE A 56 -8.73 6.37 -16.10
N ALA A 57 -8.12 7.15 -17.00
CA ALA A 57 -8.37 8.59 -17.11
C ALA A 57 -9.83 8.88 -17.43
N TYR A 58 -10.41 8.19 -18.42
CA TYR A 58 -11.83 8.33 -18.76
C TYR A 58 -12.74 7.93 -17.61
N ALA A 59 -12.40 6.86 -16.86
CA ALA A 59 -13.19 6.44 -15.71
C ALA A 59 -13.18 7.48 -14.59
N LEU A 60 -12.02 8.09 -14.31
CA LEU A 60 -11.88 9.15 -13.31
C LEU A 60 -12.63 10.43 -13.73
N GLU A 61 -12.52 10.82 -15.01
CA GLU A 61 -13.19 12.00 -15.56
C GLU A 61 -14.72 11.86 -15.55
N ALA A 62 -15.24 10.67 -15.86
CA ALA A 62 -16.68 10.40 -15.86
C ALA A 62 -17.32 10.51 -14.47
N LEU A 63 -16.52 10.37 -13.40
CA LEU A 63 -16.97 10.47 -12.01
C LEU A 63 -16.84 11.92 -11.52
N SER A 64 -17.72 12.79 -12.03
CA SER A 64 -17.71 14.24 -11.78
C SER A 64 -17.72 14.69 -10.30
N ASN A 65 -18.05 13.80 -9.36
CA ASN A 65 -18.16 14.09 -7.93
C ASN A 65 -17.17 13.29 -7.05
N VAL A 66 -16.12 12.70 -7.63
CA VAL A 66 -15.09 12.00 -6.86
C VAL A 66 -13.78 12.75 -6.97
N ASN A 67 -13.22 13.14 -5.83
CA ASN A 67 -11.87 13.70 -5.78
C ASN A 67 -10.85 12.60 -6.00
N PHE A 68 -9.74 12.87 -6.68
CA PHE A 68 -8.70 11.88 -6.87
C PHE A 68 -7.29 12.47 -6.81
N ILE A 69 -6.35 11.67 -6.33
CA ILE A 69 -4.90 11.90 -6.43
C ILE A 69 -4.34 10.72 -7.22
N TRP A 70 -3.78 10.97 -8.40
CA TRP A 70 -3.25 9.91 -9.26
C TRP A 70 -1.76 10.10 -9.54
N VAL A 71 -0.97 9.11 -9.14
CA VAL A 71 0.45 9.03 -9.50
C VAL A 71 0.60 8.32 -10.84
N VAL A 72 0.77 9.10 -11.91
CA VAL A 72 0.99 8.58 -13.27
C VAL A 72 2.48 8.42 -13.51
N ARG A 73 2.91 7.22 -13.94
CA ARG A 73 4.30 6.94 -14.32
C ARG A 73 4.35 6.51 -15.79
N PHE A 74 5.22 7.15 -16.56
CA PHE A 74 5.47 6.81 -17.96
C PHE A 74 6.80 6.07 -18.08
N PRO A 75 6.89 4.98 -18.86
CA PRO A 75 8.16 4.31 -19.11
C PRO A 75 9.08 5.23 -19.94
N GLY A 76 10.12 5.76 -19.30
CA GLY A 76 11.33 6.36 -19.87
C GLY A 76 11.16 7.22 -21.13
N VAL A 77 11.00 8.53 -20.95
CA VAL A 77 11.72 9.47 -21.81
C VAL A 77 13.17 9.42 -21.33
N GLU A 78 14.10 8.93 -22.14
CA GLU A 78 15.52 8.91 -21.78
C GLU A 78 16.04 10.33 -21.56
N GLU A 79 16.20 10.77 -20.31
CA GLU A 79 17.20 11.79 -20.01
C GLU A 79 18.58 11.13 -20.04
N LYS A 80 19.39 11.55 -21.03
CA LYS A 80 20.79 11.15 -21.20
C LYS A 80 21.59 11.44 -19.93
N GLY A 81 21.73 10.47 -19.02
CA GLY A 81 22.53 10.69 -17.82
C GLY A 81 22.77 9.50 -16.91
N PHE A 82 21.95 8.45 -16.93
CA PHE A 82 22.20 7.26 -16.12
C PHE A 82 22.64 6.09 -16.98
N ARG A 83 23.86 5.59 -16.72
CA ARG A 83 24.43 4.40 -17.37
C ARG A 83 23.55 3.19 -17.09
N THR A 84 22.74 2.82 -18.08
CA THR A 84 21.84 1.67 -18.12
C THR A 84 22.56 0.37 -18.48
N ASN A 85 23.70 0.06 -17.88
CA ASN A 85 24.36 -1.24 -18.10
C ASN A 85 23.92 -2.33 -17.12
N CYS A 86 22.94 -2.04 -16.24
CA CYS A 86 22.28 -3.04 -15.38
C CYS A 86 20.82 -3.33 -15.76
N LEU A 87 20.24 -2.61 -16.73
CA LEU A 87 18.79 -2.63 -16.97
C LEU A 87 18.28 -3.69 -17.96
N GLU A 88 19.10 -4.19 -18.88
CA GLU A 88 18.60 -5.13 -19.91
C GLU A 88 18.19 -6.49 -19.32
N GLY A 89 18.89 -6.97 -18.29
CA GLY A 89 18.49 -8.18 -17.54
C GLY A 89 17.26 -7.94 -16.65
N PHE A 90 17.12 -6.74 -16.10
CA PHE A 90 16.04 -6.34 -15.21
C PHE A 90 14.70 -6.16 -15.95
N LEU A 91 14.73 -5.58 -17.15
CA LEU A 91 13.53 -5.34 -17.96
C LEU A 91 12.97 -6.61 -18.60
N ARG A 92 13.79 -7.65 -18.80
CA ARG A 92 13.37 -8.94 -19.38
C ARG A 92 12.55 -9.82 -18.42
N GLY A 93 12.49 -9.47 -17.14
CA GLY A 93 11.84 -10.26 -16.09
C GLY A 93 10.52 -9.70 -15.54
N ARG A 94 10.03 -8.55 -16.02
CA ARG A 94 8.82 -7.90 -15.50
C ARG A 94 7.53 -8.58 -15.94
N LYS A 95 7.33 -9.81 -15.49
CA LYS A 95 5.99 -10.32 -15.20
C LYS A 95 5.47 -9.46 -14.04
N LYS A 96 4.18 -9.07 -14.07
CA LYS A 96 3.49 -8.55 -12.87
C LYS A 96 3.94 -9.44 -11.71
N GLU A 97 4.57 -8.83 -10.72
CA GLU A 97 5.18 -9.46 -9.55
C GLU A 97 4.30 -10.67 -9.18
N PHE A 98 4.86 -11.89 -9.18
CA PHE A 98 4.08 -13.14 -9.21
C PHE A 98 3.01 -13.21 -8.11
N ASP A 99 3.24 -12.50 -7.02
CA ASP A 99 2.39 -12.45 -5.86
C ASP A 99 1.27 -11.40 -5.95
N GLN A 100 1.35 -10.38 -6.82
CA GLN A 100 0.31 -9.35 -6.94
C GLN A 100 -1.10 -9.94 -7.21
N PRO A 101 -1.29 -10.91 -8.13
CA PRO A 101 -2.60 -11.55 -8.31
C PRO A 101 -3.07 -12.31 -7.06
N VAL A 102 -2.14 -12.98 -6.36
CA VAL A 102 -2.46 -13.74 -5.14
C VAL A 102 -2.82 -12.79 -3.99
N ASN A 103 -2.07 -11.71 -3.83
CA ASN A 103 -2.30 -10.65 -2.86
C ASN A 103 -3.62 -9.93 -3.13
N ALA A 104 -3.96 -9.63 -4.40
CA ALA A 104 -5.24 -9.03 -4.76
C ALA A 104 -6.40 -9.93 -4.35
N LYS A 105 -6.29 -11.24 -4.63
CA LYS A 105 -7.31 -12.22 -4.21
C LYS A 105 -7.46 -12.28 -2.69
N LEU A 106 -6.33 -12.28 -1.96
CA LEU A 106 -6.35 -12.25 -0.49
C LEU A 106 -7.03 -10.97 0.05
N VAL A 107 -6.77 -9.81 -0.55
CA VAL A 107 -7.40 -8.52 -0.18
C VAL A 107 -8.92 -8.56 -0.37
N VAL A 108 -9.39 -9.17 -1.47
CA VAL A 108 -10.83 -9.38 -1.72
C VAL A 108 -11.43 -10.38 -0.73
N GLU A 109 -10.76 -11.52 -0.50
CA GLU A 109 -11.21 -12.54 0.45
C GLU A 109 -11.26 -12.03 1.91
N MET A 110 -10.33 -11.15 2.28
CA MET A 110 -10.36 -10.43 3.56
C MET A 110 -11.47 -9.38 3.63
N GLY A 111 -12.12 -9.08 2.51
CA GLY A 111 -13.20 -8.10 2.42
C GLY A 111 -12.72 -6.67 2.64
N VAL A 112 -11.47 -6.39 2.31
CA VAL A 112 -10.84 -5.06 2.44
C VAL A 112 -10.52 -4.42 1.09
N GLY A 113 -10.86 -5.08 -0.01
CA GLY A 113 -10.81 -4.49 -1.35
C GLY A 113 -11.81 -5.12 -2.31
N VAL A 114 -11.91 -4.48 -3.47
CA VAL A 114 -12.77 -4.88 -4.58
C VAL A 114 -11.88 -5.03 -5.81
N GLU A 115 -12.02 -6.13 -6.52
CA GLU A 115 -11.33 -6.36 -7.78
C GLU A 115 -12.09 -5.72 -8.94
N VAL A 116 -11.35 -5.16 -9.88
CA VAL A 116 -11.91 -4.66 -11.14
C VAL A 116 -11.94 -5.80 -12.14
N ASP A 117 -13.14 -6.15 -12.59
CA ASP A 117 -13.33 -7.17 -13.60
C ASP A 117 -12.65 -6.77 -14.92
N ARG A 118 -12.19 -7.79 -15.65
CA ARG A 118 -11.55 -7.63 -16.95
C ARG A 118 -12.47 -8.16 -18.05
N ASP A 119 -12.38 -7.54 -19.23
CA ASP A 119 -13.08 -8.02 -20.42
C ASP A 119 -12.58 -9.42 -20.84
N GLU A 120 -13.24 -10.02 -21.83
CA GLU A 120 -12.87 -11.33 -22.40
C GLU A 120 -11.44 -11.38 -22.96
N ARG A 121 -10.81 -10.23 -23.21
CA ARG A 121 -9.43 -10.09 -23.68
C ARG A 121 -8.45 -9.81 -22.53
N GLY A 122 -8.92 -9.83 -21.29
CA GLY A 122 -8.13 -9.58 -20.09
C GLY A 122 -7.74 -8.11 -19.91
N ARG A 123 -8.51 -7.17 -20.45
CA ARG A 123 -8.26 -5.72 -20.34
C ARG A 123 -9.23 -5.07 -19.36
N PHE A 124 -8.78 -4.01 -18.71
CA PHE A 124 -9.66 -3.15 -17.93
C PHE A 124 -10.43 -2.22 -18.85
N THR A 125 -11.70 -2.00 -18.54
CA THR A 125 -12.57 -1.05 -19.24
C THR A 125 -12.92 0.09 -18.30
N ARG A 126 -13.07 1.30 -18.83
CA ARG A 126 -13.49 2.47 -18.04
C ARG A 126 -14.81 2.24 -17.31
N GLU A 127 -15.72 1.44 -17.87
CA GLU A 127 -17.02 1.15 -17.28
C GLU A 127 -16.87 0.34 -15.98
N GLU A 128 -16.07 -0.73 -16.00
CA GLU A 128 -15.83 -1.55 -14.80
C GLU A 128 -14.99 -0.79 -13.77
N ILE A 129 -13.98 -0.02 -14.20
CA ILE A 129 -13.21 0.84 -13.30
C ILE A 129 -14.13 1.85 -12.62
N GLY A 130 -14.95 2.57 -13.40
CA GLY A 130 -15.84 3.60 -12.88
C GLY A 130 -16.89 3.05 -11.91
N LYS A 131 -17.43 1.87 -12.20
CA LYS A 131 -18.34 1.14 -11.31
C LYS A 131 -17.68 0.79 -9.98
N VAL A 132 -16.46 0.23 -10.00
CA VAL A 132 -15.73 -0.10 -8.77
C VAL A 132 -15.40 1.13 -7.94
N ILE A 133 -14.93 2.23 -8.58
CA ILE A 133 -14.66 3.47 -7.85
C ILE A 133 -15.94 4.00 -7.20
N LYS A 134 -17.06 3.99 -7.92
CA LYS A 134 -18.36 4.39 -7.36
C LYS A 134 -18.76 3.50 -6.18
N ASP A 135 -18.55 2.19 -6.29
CA ASP A 135 -18.87 1.25 -5.22
C ASP A 135 -18.03 1.46 -3.96
N VAL A 136 -16.76 1.81 -4.12
CA VAL A 136 -15.82 2.05 -3.01
C VAL A 136 -16.02 3.42 -2.37
N VAL A 137 -16.30 4.46 -3.16
CA VAL A 137 -16.37 5.84 -2.66
C VAL A 137 -17.80 6.22 -2.23
N VAL A 138 -18.79 5.89 -3.04
CA VAL A 138 -20.17 6.40 -2.90
C VAL A 138 -21.12 5.36 -2.29
N SER A 139 -21.02 4.11 -2.69
CA SER A 139 -21.97 3.06 -2.30
C SER A 139 -21.76 2.55 -0.86
N LYS A 140 -22.76 1.82 -0.34
CA LYS A 140 -22.67 1.12 0.96
C LYS A 140 -21.56 0.07 1.01
N ILE A 141 -21.17 -0.48 -0.14
CA ILE A 141 -20.05 -1.43 -0.26
C ILE A 141 -18.78 -0.79 0.30
N GLY A 142 -18.47 0.43 -0.11
CA GLY A 142 -17.35 1.22 0.42
C GLY A 142 -17.36 1.43 1.93
N GLN A 143 -18.54 1.66 2.51
CA GLN A 143 -18.68 1.84 3.96
C GLN A 143 -18.30 0.56 4.72
N GLU A 144 -18.77 -0.59 4.25
CA GLU A 144 -18.43 -1.89 4.83
C GLU A 144 -16.95 -2.26 4.65
N LEU A 145 -16.36 -1.95 3.49
CA LEU A 145 -14.91 -2.15 3.27
C LEU A 145 -14.09 -1.36 4.28
N ARG A 146 -14.42 -0.07 4.47
CA ARG A 146 -13.71 0.79 5.44
C ARG A 146 -13.86 0.30 6.87
N ARG A 147 -15.06 -0.16 7.25
CA ARG A 147 -15.29 -0.78 8.57
C ARG A 147 -14.41 -2.02 8.76
N LYS A 148 -14.37 -2.93 7.77
CA LYS A 148 -13.51 -4.13 7.83
C LYS A 148 -12.02 -3.78 7.86
N VAL A 149 -11.58 -2.79 7.10
CA VAL A 149 -10.20 -2.29 7.15
C VAL A 149 -9.86 -1.81 8.56
N TRP A 150 -10.75 -1.06 9.20
CA TRP A 150 -10.57 -0.59 10.57
C TRP A 150 -10.45 -1.76 11.57
N GLU A 151 -11.36 -2.73 11.49
CA GLU A 151 -11.32 -3.92 12.36
C GLU A 151 -10.02 -4.72 12.19
N LYS A 152 -9.59 -4.94 10.95
CA LYS A 152 -8.34 -5.65 10.64
C LYS A 152 -7.12 -4.86 11.11
N ARG A 153 -7.12 -3.53 11.00
CA ARG A 153 -6.04 -2.65 11.49
C ARG A 153 -5.84 -2.82 12.99
N GLU A 154 -6.91 -2.76 13.77
CA GLU A 154 -6.81 -2.86 15.23
C GLU A 154 -6.34 -4.25 15.66
N LEU A 155 -6.81 -5.31 14.99
CA LEU A 155 -6.31 -6.67 15.22
C LEU A 155 -4.82 -6.82 14.92
N LEU A 156 -4.35 -6.28 13.79
CA LEU A 156 -2.94 -6.35 13.39
C LEU A 156 -2.02 -5.58 14.35
N ARG A 157 -2.49 -4.46 14.90
CA ARG A 157 -1.73 -3.68 15.89
C ARG A 157 -1.55 -4.45 17.20
N ALA A 158 -2.63 -4.99 17.75
CA ALA A 158 -2.58 -5.75 18.99
C ALA A 158 -1.67 -6.99 18.85
N ASN A 159 -1.84 -7.77 17.78
CA ASN A 159 -1.05 -8.98 17.58
C ASN A 159 0.43 -8.69 17.34
N GLY A 160 0.75 -7.63 16.58
CA GLY A 160 2.14 -7.28 16.27
C GLY A 160 2.93 -6.87 17.52
N GLU A 161 2.32 -6.14 18.44
CA GLU A 161 2.95 -5.77 19.72
C GLU A 161 3.26 -7.02 20.57
N GLU A 162 2.30 -7.94 20.70
CA GLU A 162 2.48 -9.20 21.44
C GLU A 162 3.60 -10.09 20.85
N GLU A 163 3.65 -10.22 19.52
CA GLU A 163 4.64 -11.05 18.83
C GLU A 163 6.04 -10.46 18.90
N ILE A 164 6.18 -9.13 18.80
CA ILE A 164 7.46 -8.43 18.95
C ILE A 164 7.97 -8.55 20.38
N ASP A 165 7.13 -8.36 21.38
CA ASP A 165 7.53 -8.49 22.79
C ASP A 165 8.01 -9.91 23.10
N GLY A 166 7.31 -10.93 22.60
CA GLY A 166 7.74 -12.33 22.71
C GLY A 166 9.10 -12.58 22.04
N LEU A 167 9.32 -12.02 20.84
CA LEU A 167 10.61 -12.12 20.15
C LEU A 167 11.74 -11.42 20.92
N VAL A 168 11.48 -10.24 21.49
CA VAL A 168 12.47 -9.51 22.30
C VAL A 168 12.89 -10.33 23.51
N GLN A 169 11.94 -11.00 24.18
CA GLN A 169 12.23 -11.89 25.30
C GLN A 169 13.06 -13.11 24.87
N ASP A 170 12.68 -13.78 23.79
CA ASP A 170 13.41 -14.94 23.25
C ASP A 170 14.85 -14.56 22.86
N VAL A 171 15.03 -13.42 22.17
CA VAL A 171 16.36 -12.91 21.80
C VAL A 171 17.17 -12.52 23.04
N ALA A 172 16.55 -11.88 24.05
CA ALA A 172 17.24 -11.52 25.28
C ALA A 172 17.76 -12.75 26.06
N GLN A 173 17.00 -13.84 26.07
CA GLN A 173 17.42 -15.12 26.66
C GLN A 173 18.59 -15.74 25.88
N LEU A 174 18.54 -15.73 24.55
CA LEU A 174 19.61 -16.25 23.70
C LEU A 174 20.90 -15.42 23.78
N CYS A 175 20.79 -14.10 23.95
CA CYS A 175 21.93 -13.18 24.08
C CYS A 175 22.58 -13.18 25.47
N GLY A 176 22.06 -13.94 26.45
CA GLY A 176 22.74 -14.20 27.71
C GLY A 176 22.92 -12.99 28.64
N LYS A 177 21.90 -12.14 28.81
CA LYS A 177 21.92 -11.15 29.91
C LYS A 177 21.67 -11.82 31.26
N SER A 178 22.75 -12.15 31.97
CA SER A 178 22.79 -12.08 33.43
C SER A 178 22.68 -10.61 33.87
N SER A 179 21.67 -10.30 34.69
CA SER A 179 21.49 -9.08 35.50
C SER A 179 21.79 -7.70 34.87
N VAL A 180 20.75 -6.89 34.63
CA VAL A 180 20.91 -5.43 34.61
C VAL A 180 20.91 -4.92 36.05
N GLU A 181 22.06 -4.96 36.72
CA GLU A 181 22.35 -4.12 37.89
C GLU A 181 23.44 -3.10 37.48
N GLY A 182 23.13 -1.81 37.61
CA GLY A 182 24.14 -0.76 37.40
C GLY A 182 23.58 0.58 36.92
N ALA A 183 22.63 1.16 37.65
CA ALA A 183 22.40 2.60 37.55
C ALA A 183 23.57 3.34 38.21
N PRO A 184 24.26 4.28 37.55
CA PRO A 184 25.19 5.16 38.25
C PRO A 184 24.38 6.15 39.08
N SER A 185 24.51 6.05 40.40
CA SER A 185 24.01 7.05 41.35
C SER A 185 24.63 8.41 41.03
N ILE A 186 23.81 9.37 40.63
CA ILE A 186 24.15 10.78 40.67
C ILE A 186 24.19 11.16 42.15
N LYS A 187 25.40 11.30 42.71
CA LYS A 187 25.58 11.91 44.02
C LYS A 187 25.48 13.43 43.85
N ASN A 188 24.69 14.02 44.73
CA ASN A 188 24.39 15.45 44.89
C ASN A 188 25.61 16.36 44.81
#